data_AF-A0A9P6SVW8-F1
#
_entry.id   AF-A0A9P6SVW8-F1
#
_cell.length_a   1.000
_cell.length_b   1.000
_cell.length_c   1.000
_cell.angle_alpha   90.00
_cell.angle_beta   90.00
_cell.angle_gamma   90.00
#
_symmetry.space_group_name_H-M   'P 1'
#
loop_
_entity.id
_entity.type
_entity.pdbx_description
1 polymer ?
#
loop_
_entity_poly.entity_id
_entity_poly.type
_entity_poly.pdbx_seq_one_letter_code
_entity_poly.pdbx_strand_id
1 'polypeptide(L)'
;MKDIFDATPKNLISKVFLEEKVFQTWYNGRSVLIGDACHKLLPGAGQGAVMAMKDAIVLANCIYNMKDLSDESIKTAFASFYRQRYPEAENVIKSSAFFTKMMFGHVRILLQSGAVCKTSIVE
;
A
#
# COMPACT_ATOMS: atom_id res chain seq x y z
N MET A 1 23.07 14.77 -3.13
CA MET A 1 22.57 13.36 -3.16
C MET A 1 23.38 12.49 -4.11
N LYS A 2 23.82 13.01 -5.27
CA LYS A 2 24.79 12.35 -6.16
C LYS A 2 26.07 11.93 -5.41
N ASP A 3 26.52 12.81 -4.52
CA ASP A 3 27.68 12.69 -3.65
C ASP A 3 27.66 11.44 -2.76
N ILE A 4 26.48 11.01 -2.29
CA ILE A 4 26.31 9.78 -1.49
C ILE A 4 26.44 8.53 -2.38
N PHE A 5 25.87 8.55 -3.59
CA PHE A 5 25.95 7.42 -4.51
C PHE A 5 27.37 7.22 -5.05
N ASP A 6 28.07 8.31 -5.35
CA ASP A 6 29.44 8.27 -5.84
C ASP A 6 30.42 7.82 -4.73
N ALA A 7 30.15 8.16 -3.47
CA ALA A 7 30.96 7.76 -2.32
C ALA A 7 30.68 6.35 -1.80
N THR A 8 29.58 5.71 -2.20
CA THR A 8 29.21 4.38 -1.72
C THR A 8 29.82 3.29 -2.61
N PRO A 9 30.67 2.39 -2.08
CA PRO A 9 31.18 1.24 -2.83
C PRO A 9 30.03 0.43 -3.45
N LYS A 10 30.12 0.15 -4.76
CA LYS A 10 29.00 -0.47 -5.51
C LYS A 10 28.57 -1.84 -4.96
N ASN A 11 29.49 -2.58 -4.35
CA ASN A 11 29.22 -3.87 -3.72
C ASN A 11 28.39 -3.76 -2.42
N LEU A 12 28.22 -2.55 -1.88
CA LEU A 12 27.36 -2.27 -0.73
C LEU A 12 25.99 -1.73 -1.13
N ILE A 13 25.74 -1.52 -2.43
CA ILE A 13 24.46 -1.04 -2.94
C ILE A 13 23.59 -2.24 -3.31
N SER A 14 22.51 -2.46 -2.55
CA SER A 14 21.50 -3.48 -2.83
C SER A 14 20.22 -2.85 -3.38
N LYS A 15 19.63 -3.49 -4.39
CA LYS A 15 18.28 -3.14 -4.85
C LYS A 15 17.27 -3.90 -4.00
N VAL A 16 16.52 -3.15 -3.18
CA VAL A 16 15.40 -3.71 -2.42
C VAL A 16 14.15 -3.68 -3.29
N PHE A 17 13.58 -4.85 -3.55
CA PHE A 17 12.27 -4.95 -4.19
C PHE A 17 11.20 -4.67 -3.15
N LEU A 18 10.43 -3.60 -3.36
CA LEU A 18 9.29 -3.29 -2.51
C LEU A 18 8.11 -4.15 -2.93
N GLU A 19 7.49 -4.83 -1.97
CA GLU A 19 6.28 -5.61 -2.19
C GLU A 19 5.04 -4.71 -2.25
N GLU A 20 4.11 -5.02 -3.15
CA GLU A 20 2.75 -4.46 -3.15
C GLU A 20 1.85 -5.28 -2.25
N LYS A 21 0.99 -4.63 -1.46
CA LYS A 21 0.06 -5.34 -0.59
C LYS A 21 -1.16 -4.48 -0.25
N VAL A 22 -2.35 -5.05 -0.43
CA VAL A 22 -3.59 -4.57 0.22
C VAL A 22 -3.87 -5.44 1.44
N PHE A 23 -4.04 -4.83 2.60
CA PHE A 23 -4.46 -5.51 3.82
C PHE A 23 -5.99 -5.67 3.85
N GLN A 24 -6.50 -6.71 4.51
CA GLN A 24 -7.95 -6.96 4.61
C GLN A 24 -8.62 -6.18 5.75
N THR A 25 -7.85 -5.73 6.74
CA THR A 25 -8.39 -5.07 7.94
C THR A 25 -7.83 -3.66 8.02
N TRP A 26 -8.70 -2.66 7.86
CA TRP A 26 -8.30 -1.25 7.83
C TRP A 26 -8.75 -0.47 9.06
N TYR A 27 -9.59 -1.07 9.92
CA TYR A 27 -10.08 -0.42 11.12
C TYR A 27 -10.38 -1.44 12.21
N ASN A 28 -10.28 -1.00 13.45
CA ASN A 28 -10.66 -1.76 14.64
C ASN A 28 -11.04 -0.80 15.77
N GLY A 29 -12.21 -0.99 16.36
CA GLY A 29 -12.77 -0.06 17.35
C GLY A 29 -12.81 1.38 16.79
N ARG A 30 -12.14 2.30 17.50
CA ARG A 30 -12.03 3.72 17.13
C ARG A 30 -10.78 4.08 16.34
N SER A 31 -10.02 3.09 15.88
CA SER A 31 -8.82 3.29 15.08
C SER A 31 -9.06 2.91 13.62
N VAL A 32 -8.56 3.73 12.70
CA VAL A 32 -8.64 3.51 11.25
C VAL A 32 -7.27 3.80 10.61
N LEU A 33 -6.91 2.98 9.63
CA LEU A 33 -5.68 3.06 8.85
C LEU A 33 -5.99 3.63 7.46
N ILE A 34 -5.06 4.39 6.89
CA ILE A 34 -5.13 4.95 5.54
C ILE A 34 -3.75 4.92 4.87
N GLY A 35 -3.69 5.07 3.54
CA GLY A 35 -2.46 5.11 2.76
C GLY A 35 -1.68 3.80 2.79
N ASP A 36 -0.36 3.89 2.85
CA ASP A 36 0.55 2.73 2.83
C ASP A 36 0.31 1.72 3.97
N ALA A 37 -0.32 2.14 5.07
CA ALA A 37 -0.73 1.25 6.15
C ALA A 37 -1.82 0.25 5.72
N CYS A 38 -2.58 0.59 4.67
CA CYS A 38 -3.69 -0.20 4.13
C CYS A 38 -3.38 -0.82 2.77
N HIS A 39 -2.68 -0.08 1.91
CA HIS A 39 -2.41 -0.47 0.53
C HIS A 39 -1.04 0.02 0.05
N LYS A 40 0.01 -0.71 0.43
CA LYS A 40 1.36 -0.39 -0.04
C LYS A 40 1.46 -0.61 -1.55
N LEU A 41 1.72 0.46 -2.30
CA LEU A 41 1.87 0.45 -3.75
C LEU A 41 3.35 0.52 -4.16
N LEU A 42 3.68 -0.02 -5.34
CA LEU A 42 5.01 0.20 -5.91
C LEU A 42 5.23 1.68 -6.26
N PRO A 43 6.41 2.25 -5.94
CA PRO A 43 6.70 3.65 -6.27
C PRO A 43 6.64 3.96 -7.76
N GLY A 44 6.87 2.96 -8.62
CA GLY A 44 6.97 3.12 -10.07
C GLY A 44 5.71 3.69 -10.76
N ALA A 45 4.55 3.58 -10.13
CA ALA A 45 3.29 4.14 -10.64
C ALA A 45 2.99 5.55 -10.13
N GLY A 46 3.72 6.05 -9.12
CA GLY A 46 3.48 7.36 -8.50
C GLY A 46 2.10 7.51 -7.83
N GLN A 47 1.35 6.43 -7.65
CA GLN A 47 -0.04 6.48 -7.18
C GLN A 47 -0.18 6.48 -5.64
N GLY A 48 0.88 6.16 -4.88
CA GLY A 48 0.81 6.04 -3.42
C GLY A 48 0.23 7.28 -2.73
N ALA A 49 0.80 8.46 -3.03
CA ALA A 49 0.34 9.72 -2.45
C ALA A 49 -1.09 10.07 -2.85
N VAL A 50 -1.45 9.87 -4.13
CA VAL A 50 -2.80 10.14 -4.64
C VAL A 50 -3.83 9.24 -3.95
N MET A 51 -3.49 7.96 -3.75
CA MET A 51 -4.38 7.00 -3.07
C MET A 51 -4.54 7.32 -1.59
N ALA A 52 -3.46 7.72 -0.90
CA ALA A 52 -3.53 8.19 0.48
C ALA A 52 -4.40 9.46 0.62
N MET A 53 -4.30 10.41 -0.32
CA MET A 53 -5.14 11.61 -0.31
C MET A 53 -6.62 11.28 -0.52
N LYS A 54 -6.95 10.37 -1.46
CA LYS A 54 -8.33 9.89 -1.66
C LYS A 54 -8.89 9.23 -0.41
N ASP A 55 -8.09 8.43 0.29
CA ASP A 55 -8.52 7.83 1.56
C ASP A 55 -8.89 8.91 2.59
N ALA A 56 -8.02 9.91 2.76
CA ALA A 56 -8.25 10.99 3.72
C ALA A 56 -9.55 11.74 3.42
N ILE A 57 -9.81 12.05 2.14
CA ILE A 57 -11.05 12.73 1.71
C ILE A 57 -12.28 11.87 2.01
N VAL A 58 -12.28 10.60 1.61
CA VAL A 58 -13.43 9.71 1.83
C VAL A 58 -13.66 9.46 3.32
N LEU A 59 -12.60 9.26 4.10
CA LEU A 59 -12.69 9.09 5.54
C LEU A 59 -13.28 10.34 6.22
N ALA A 60 -12.79 11.53 5.85
CA ALA A 60 -13.29 12.80 6.37
C ALA A 60 -14.79 12.96 6.07
N ASN A 61 -15.23 12.64 4.85
CA ASN A 61 -16.64 12.66 4.49
C ASN A 61 -17.48 11.66 5.30
N CYS A 62 -16.97 10.45 5.54
CA CYS A 62 -17.67 9.46 6.37
C CYS A 62 -17.81 9.93 7.82
N ILE A 63 -16.77 10.54 8.39
CA ILE A 63 -16.77 11.10 9.75
C ILE A 63 -17.71 12.31 9.83
N TYR A 64 -17.66 13.23 8.86
CA TYR A 64 -18.50 14.43 8.83
C TYR A 64 -19.99 14.11 8.82
N ASN A 65 -20.38 13.00 8.17
CA ASN A 65 -21.78 12.58 8.08
C ASN A 65 -22.25 11.73 9.28
N MET A 66 -21.42 11.51 10.29
CA MET A 66 -21.85 10.79 11.51
C MET A 66 -22.86 11.63 12.30
N LYS A 67 -23.88 10.97 12.86
CA LYS A 67 -24.90 11.62 13.69
C LYS A 67 -24.40 11.93 15.09
N ASP A 68 -23.53 11.07 15.62
CA ASP A 68 -22.97 11.15 16.96
C ASP A 68 -21.61 10.42 17.02
N LEU A 69 -21.03 10.39 18.23
CA LEU A 69 -19.74 9.74 18.50
C LEU A 69 -19.89 8.36 19.17
N SER A 70 -21.04 7.70 19.03
CA SER A 70 -21.24 6.33 19.51
C SER A 70 -20.32 5.34 18.77
N ASP A 71 -20.04 4.20 19.40
CA ASP A 71 -19.22 3.15 18.78
C ASP A 71 -19.88 2.61 17.49
N GLU A 72 -21.21 2.53 17.47
CA GLU A 72 -22.01 2.13 16.32
C GLU A 72 -21.89 3.12 15.16
N SER A 73 -21.98 4.44 15.41
CA SER A 73 -21.81 5.47 14.39
C SER A 73 -20.41 5.44 13.79
N ILE A 74 -19.38 5.32 14.63
CA ILE A 74 -17.98 5.24 14.20
C ILE A 74 -17.73 3.96 13.39
N LYS A 75 -18.20 2.81 13.86
CA LYS A 75 -18.09 1.54 13.15
C LYS A 75 -18.77 1.61 11.79
N THR A 76 -19.94 2.25 11.71
CA THR A 76 -20.67 2.44 10.46
C THR A 76 -19.89 3.34 9.49
N ALA A 77 -19.32 4.45 9.98
CA ALA A 77 -18.51 5.35 9.18
C ALA A 77 -17.25 4.64 8.63
N PHE A 78 -16.52 3.90 9.47
CA PHE A 78 -15.33 3.17 9.06
C PHE A 78 -15.65 2.01 8.10
N ALA A 79 -16.77 1.32 8.30
CA ALA A 79 -17.24 0.30 7.35
C ALA A 79 -17.61 0.91 5.98
N SER A 80 -18.21 2.10 5.97
CA SER A 80 -18.53 2.83 4.74
C SER A 80 -17.27 3.28 4.00
N PHE A 81 -16.29 3.82 4.73
CA PHE A 81 -14.97 4.17 4.22
C PHE A 81 -14.29 2.94 3.57
N TYR A 82 -14.20 1.82 4.30
CA TYR A 82 -13.60 0.58 3.81
C TYR A 82 -14.27 0.10 2.51
N ARG A 83 -15.60 0.09 2.46
CA ARG A 83 -16.37 -0.37 1.29
C ARG A 83 -16.09 0.46 0.05
N GLN A 84 -15.88 1.77 0.21
CA GLN A 84 -15.59 2.67 -0.91
C GLN A 84 -14.15 2.53 -1.39
N ARG A 85 -13.20 2.37 -0.47
CA ARG A 85 -11.76 2.50 -0.78
C ARG A 85 -11.06 1.18 -1.06
N TYR A 86 -11.45 0.09 -0.42
CA TYR A 86 -10.81 -1.22 -0.62
C TYR A 86 -10.84 -1.68 -2.09
N PRO A 87 -11.97 -1.63 -2.83
CA PRO A 87 -12.00 -2.06 -4.23
C PRO A 87 -11.10 -1.20 -5.13
N GLU A 88 -11.02 0.11 -4.86
CA GLU A 88 -10.19 1.01 -5.64
C GLU A 88 -8.70 0.74 -5.40
N ALA A 89 -8.30 0.52 -4.15
CA ALA A 89 -6.93 0.12 -3.80
C ALA A 89 -6.54 -1.21 -4.45
N GLU A 90 -7.44 -2.21 -4.41
CA GLU A 90 -7.21 -3.51 -5.03
C GLU A 90 -7.06 -3.41 -6.56
N ASN A 91 -7.88 -2.58 -7.21
CA ASN A 91 -7.78 -2.34 -8.65
C ASN A 91 -6.45 -1.67 -9.03
N VAL A 92 -6.00 -0.69 -8.24
CA VAL A 92 -4.71 0.00 -8.50
C VAL A 92 -3.54 -0.96 -8.40
N ILE A 93 -3.49 -1.86 -7.41
CA ILE A 93 -2.42 -2.88 -7.33
C ILE A 93 -2.46 -3.84 -8.53
N LYS A 94 -3.66 -4.33 -8.90
CA LYS A 94 -3.82 -5.20 -10.09
C LYS A 94 -3.33 -4.52 -11.37
N SER A 95 -3.61 -3.23 -11.55
CA SER A 95 -3.14 -2.44 -12.70
C SER A 95 -1.65 -2.08 -12.62
N SER A 96 -1.12 -1.82 -11.42
CA SER A 96 0.29 -1.48 -11.16
C SER A 96 1.23 -2.65 -11.48
N ALA A 97 0.83 -3.88 -11.13
CA ALA A 97 1.58 -5.08 -11.46
C ALA A 97 1.76 -5.25 -12.98
N PHE A 98 0.72 -4.94 -13.76
CA PHE A 98 0.77 -4.99 -15.23
C PHE A 98 1.71 -3.91 -15.79
N PHE A 99 1.56 -2.67 -15.34
CA PHE A 99 2.38 -1.55 -15.81
C PHE A 99 3.86 -1.71 -15.45
N THR A 100 4.15 -2.16 -14.22
CA THR A 100 5.51 -2.47 -13.76
C THR A 100 6.14 -3.56 -14.62
N LYS A 101 5.40 -4.63 -14.95
CA LYS A 101 5.89 -5.72 -15.82
C LYS A 101 6.22 -5.23 -17.24
N MET A 102 5.47 -4.24 -17.74
CA MET A 102 5.67 -3.63 -19.05
C MET A 102 6.86 -2.65 -19.06
N MET A 103 7.00 -1.81 -18.04
CA MET A 103 8.07 -0.80 -17.96
C MET A 103 9.44 -1.37 -17.58
N PHE A 104 9.49 -2.39 -16.72
CA PHE A 104 10.75 -2.93 -16.20
C PHE A 104 11.18 -4.27 -16.82
N GLY A 105 10.39 -4.84 -17.74
CA GLY A 105 10.75 -6.02 -18.56
C GLY A 105 11.06 -7.30 -17.77
N HIS A 106 10.21 -8.33 -17.88
CA HIS A 106 10.45 -9.72 -17.41
C HIS A 106 11.26 -9.89 -16.11
N VAL A 107 11.06 -9.05 -15.10
CA VAL A 107 11.48 -9.40 -13.74
C VAL A 107 10.48 -10.45 -13.27
N ARG A 108 10.95 -11.69 -13.14
CA ARG A 108 10.16 -12.84 -12.70
C ARG A 108 9.67 -12.58 -11.28
N ILE A 109 8.51 -11.95 -11.14
CA ILE A 109 7.84 -11.73 -9.86
C ILE A 109 7.43 -13.12 -9.34
N LEU A 110 8.24 -13.71 -8.47
CA LEU A 110 7.95 -14.94 -7.75
C LEU A 110 6.94 -14.66 -6.61
N LEU A 111 5.78 -14.08 -6.93
CA LEU A 111 4.69 -13.86 -5.97
C LEU A 111 3.45 -14.67 -6.35
N GLN A 112 3.61 -15.96 -6.65
CA GLN A 112 2.46 -16.86 -6.80
C GLN A 112 2.36 -17.99 -5.78
N SER A 113 3.21 -18.04 -4.76
CA SER A 113 3.09 -19.14 -3.80
C SER A 113 3.72 -18.82 -2.46
N GLY A 114 3.04 -18.00 -1.65
CA GLY A 114 3.03 -18.08 -0.17
C GLY A 114 4.34 -18.26 0.61
N ALA A 115 5.50 -18.06 -0.01
CA ALA A 115 6.79 -18.35 0.57
C ALA A 115 7.37 -17.03 1.08
N VAL A 116 7.27 -16.85 2.39
CA VAL A 116 8.16 -15.98 3.15
C VAL A 116 9.58 -16.22 2.64
N CYS A 117 10.25 -15.16 2.18
CA CYS A 117 11.65 -15.20 1.80
C CYS A 117 12.46 -15.69 3.01
N LYS A 118 12.73 -17.00 3.08
CA LYS A 118 13.77 -17.52 3.96
C LYS A 118 15.09 -17.07 3.36
N THR A 119 15.67 -16.05 3.97
CA THR A 119 17.07 -15.69 3.76
C THR A 119 17.89 -16.86 4.28
N SER A 120 18.31 -17.77 3.39
CA SER A 120 19.43 -18.67 3.71
C SER A 120 20.71 -17.82 3.61
N ILE A 121 21.19 -17.39 4.76
CA ILE A 121 22.62 -17.16 5.00
C ILE A 121 23.26 -18.55 5.12
N VAL A 122 24.51 -18.68 4.64
CA VAL A 122 25.40 -19.86 4.53
C VAL A 122 25.36 -20.58 3.17
N GLU A 123 26.46 -20.76 2.42
CA GLU A 123 27.92 -20.59 2.63
C GLU A 123 28.55 -19.75 1.49
#